data_AF-A0A0D2GRD1-F1
#
_entry.id   AF-A0A0D2GRD1-F1
#
_cell.length_a   1.000
_cell.length_b   1.000
_cell.length_c   1.000
_cell.angle_alpha   90.00
_cell.angle_beta   90.00
_cell.angle_gamma   90.00
#
_symmetry.space_group_name_H-M   'P 1'
#
loop_
_entity.id
_entity.type
_entity.pdbx_description
1 polymer ?
#
loop_
_entity_poly.entity_id
_entity_poly.type
_entity_poly.pdbx_seq_one_letter_code
_entity_poly.pdbx_strand_id
1 'polypeptide(L)'
;MAMMTVYEVQYKRLPAFHAAIYIHRDEKGGFMYHTVGSHTAGFRYEACKSERPEKSRSLYKMWPRGKVAPEDLPRVDLVCQNVPVPRIRSISGVRIERDCRHWVHQALGDLRTAGVLQEMSRTK
;
A
#
# COMPACT_ATOMS: atom_id res chain seq x y z
N MET A 1 -7.87 -20.91 -7.29
CA MET A 1 -7.34 -19.92 -8.25
C MET A 1 -5.92 -19.54 -7.84
N ALA A 2 -5.06 -19.11 -8.75
CA ALA A 2 -3.70 -18.73 -8.38
C ALA A 2 -3.72 -17.47 -7.50
N MET A 3 -3.05 -17.53 -6.35
CA MET A 3 -2.96 -16.38 -5.45
C MET A 3 -2.07 -15.30 -6.05
N MET A 4 -2.41 -14.04 -5.80
CA MET A 4 -1.64 -12.87 -6.22
C MET A 4 -0.71 -12.40 -5.09
N THR A 5 0.54 -12.11 -5.42
CA THR A 5 1.50 -11.65 -4.42
C THR A 5 1.29 -10.16 -4.14
N VAL A 6 1.20 -9.83 -2.86
CA VAL A 6 1.09 -8.46 -2.37
C VAL A 6 2.47 -7.96 -1.98
N TYR A 7 2.80 -6.77 -2.45
CA TYR A 7 4.08 -6.11 -2.20
C TYR A 7 3.85 -4.74 -1.56
N GLU A 8 4.74 -4.37 -0.65
CA GLU A 8 4.99 -2.97 -0.35
C GLU A 8 6.03 -2.45 -1.33
N VAL A 9 5.74 -1.33 -1.97
CA VAL A 9 6.67 -0.65 -2.87
C VAL A 9 6.98 0.74 -2.34
N GLN A 10 8.22 1.15 -2.50
CA GLN A 10 8.68 2.50 -2.19
C GLN A 10 9.35 3.10 -3.42
N TYR A 11 9.00 4.34 -3.72
CA TYR A 11 9.54 5.12 -4.83
C TYR A 11 10.34 6.31 -4.29
N LYS A 12 11.46 6.61 -4.97
CA LYS A 12 12.19 7.86 -4.80
C LYS A 12 11.39 8.97 -5.47
N ARG A 13 10.81 9.88 -4.67
CA ARG A 13 10.39 11.20 -5.13
C ARG A 13 11.13 12.22 -4.27
N LEU A 14 11.61 13.30 -4.88
CA LEU A 14 12.16 14.42 -4.13
C LEU A 14 11.02 15.41 -3.85
N PRO A 15 10.83 15.91 -2.61
CA PRO A 15 11.67 15.72 -1.42
C PRO A 15 11.32 14.50 -0.53
N ALA A 16 10.24 13.76 -0.80
CA ALA A 16 9.76 12.67 0.07
C ALA A 16 9.53 11.35 -0.66
N PHE A 17 9.88 10.23 -0.01
CA PHE A 17 9.57 8.88 -0.48
C PHE A 17 8.05 8.68 -0.58
N HIS A 18 7.61 7.96 -1.61
CA HIS A 18 6.22 7.54 -1.76
C HIS A 18 6.12 6.03 -1.55
N ALA A 19 5.26 5.61 -0.63
CA ALA A 19 4.98 4.21 -0.35
C ALA A 19 3.58 3.81 -0.85
N ALA A 20 3.47 2.58 -1.35
CA ALA A 20 2.22 2.04 -1.84
C ALA A 20 2.14 0.51 -1.64
N ILE A 21 0.93 -0.03 -1.76
CA ILE A 21 0.67 -1.46 -1.84
C ILE A 21 0.46 -1.83 -3.30
N TYR A 22 1.24 -2.77 -3.81
CA TYR A 22 1.12 -3.29 -5.16
C TYR A 22 0.71 -4.77 -5.12
N ILE A 23 -0.34 -5.14 -5.85
CA ILE A 23 -0.79 -6.52 -5.98
C ILE A 23 -0.45 -6.99 -7.39
N HIS A 24 0.48 -7.94 -7.48
CA HIS A 24 0.92 -8.49 -8.74
C HIS A 24 -0.09 -9.50 -9.28
N ARG A 25 -0.62 -9.25 -10.48
CA ARG A 25 -1.60 -10.12 -11.13
C ARG A 25 -0.94 -11.00 -12.19
N ASP A 26 -0.24 -10.38 -13.14
CA ASP A 26 0.34 -11.04 -14.30
C ASP A 26 1.47 -10.20 -14.94
N GLU A 27 1.99 -10.63 -16.08
CA GLU A 27 3.07 -9.94 -16.80
C GLU A 27 2.71 -8.53 -17.27
N LYS A 28 1.42 -8.23 -17.47
CA LYS A 28 0.93 -6.90 -17.85
C LYS A 28 0.93 -5.94 -16.66
N GLY A 29 0.92 -6.46 -15.42
CA GLY A 29 1.05 -5.68 -14.21
C GLY A 29 0.09 -6.13 -13.12
N GLY A 30 -0.56 -5.16 -12.49
CA GLY A 30 -1.35 -5.42 -11.30
C GLY A 30 -2.17 -4.23 -10.83
N PHE A 31 -2.44 -4.20 -9.54
CA PHE A 31 -3.22 -3.15 -8.89
C PHE A 31 -2.34 -2.39 -7.90
N MET A 32 -2.50 -1.07 -7.84
CA MET A 32 -1.79 -0.19 -6.93
C MET A 32 -2.79 0.51 -6.03
N TYR A 33 -2.49 0.51 -4.73
CA TYR A 33 -3.28 1.16 -3.69
C TYR A 33 -2.36 2.08 -2.89
N HIS A 34 -2.71 3.36 -2.81
CA HIS A 34 -1.85 4.36 -2.21
C HIS A 34 -2.61 5.60 -1.79
N THR A 35 -1.93 6.43 -0.99
CA THR A 35 -2.39 7.79 -0.72
C THR A 35 -1.54 8.79 -1.46
N VAL A 36 -2.17 9.63 -2.28
CA VAL A 36 -1.48 10.71 -2.99
C VAL A 36 -1.80 12.06 -2.36
N GLY A 37 -0.92 13.03 -2.59
CA GLY A 37 -1.03 14.38 -2.05
C GLY A 37 0.10 14.71 -1.10
N SER A 38 -0.13 15.70 -0.24
CA SER A 38 0.87 16.23 0.69
C SER A 38 0.18 16.77 1.95
N HIS A 39 0.94 17.12 2.98
CA HIS A 39 0.38 17.80 4.15
C HIS A 39 -0.22 19.17 3.83
N THR A 40 0.25 19.84 2.77
CA THR A 40 -0.26 21.14 2.34
C THR A 40 -1.51 21.03 1.47
N ALA A 41 -1.57 20.06 0.56
CA ALA A 41 -2.70 19.87 -0.36
C ALA A 41 -3.77 18.91 0.17
N GLY A 42 -3.48 18.20 1.27
CA GLY A 42 -4.27 17.08 1.75
C GLY A 42 -3.88 15.77 1.05
N PHE A 43 -4.12 14.66 1.74
CA PHE A 43 -3.97 13.32 1.18
C PHE A 43 -5.32 12.76 0.75
N ARG A 44 -5.34 11.98 -0.33
CA ARG A 44 -6.49 11.19 -0.78
C ARG A 44 -6.06 9.77 -1.10
N TYR A 45 -6.99 8.84 -0.91
CA TYR A 45 -6.82 7.45 -1.34
C TYR A 45 -7.02 7.34 -2.85
N GLU A 46 -6.20 6.51 -3.49
CA GLU A 46 -6.34 6.10 -4.90
C GLU A 46 -6.11 4.59 -5.04
N ALA A 47 -6.92 3.98 -5.91
CA ALA A 47 -6.75 2.63 -6.40
C ALA A 47 -6.71 2.65 -7.93
N CYS A 48 -5.66 2.09 -8.53
CA CYS A 48 -5.52 2.10 -9.99
C CYS A 48 -4.86 0.82 -10.52
N LYS A 49 -5.07 0.55 -11.81
CA LYS A 49 -4.26 -0.42 -12.54
C LYS A 49 -2.86 0.16 -12.70
N SER A 50 -1.84 -0.66 -12.48
CA SER A 50 -0.45 -0.24 -12.55
C SER A 50 0.39 -1.26 -13.30
N GLU A 51 1.35 -0.76 -14.08
CA GLU A 51 2.41 -1.60 -14.62
C GLU A 51 3.28 -2.18 -13.48
N ARG A 52 4.22 -3.06 -13.84
CA ARG A 52 5.15 -3.61 -12.85
C ARG A 52 6.03 -2.49 -12.26
N PRO A 53 6.08 -2.33 -10.92
CA PRO A 53 6.91 -1.34 -10.25
C PRO A 53 8.38 -1.37 -10.69
N GLU A 54 8.89 -2.57 -11.01
CA GLU A 54 10.25 -2.82 -11.50
C GLU A 54 10.59 -2.08 -12.80
N LYS A 55 9.60 -1.74 -13.62
CA LYS A 55 9.79 -0.95 -14.85
C LYS A 55 10.00 0.54 -14.55
N SER A 56 9.67 0.99 -13.35
CA SER A 56 9.82 2.39 -12.97
C SER A 56 11.25 2.71 -12.55
N ARG A 57 11.86 3.71 -13.18
CA ARG A 57 13.18 4.25 -12.79
C ARG A 57 13.21 4.86 -11.39
N SER A 58 12.05 5.22 -10.85
CA SER A 58 11.93 5.77 -9.50
C SER A 58 11.73 4.71 -8.43
N LEU A 59 11.60 3.43 -8.78
CA LEU A 59 11.50 2.37 -7.78
C LEU A 59 12.74 2.37 -6.89
N TYR A 60 12.53 2.47 -5.58
CA TYR A 60 13.59 2.33 -4.60
C TYR A 60 13.69 0.89 -4.13
N LYS A 61 12.58 0.35 -3.61
CA LYS A 61 12.51 -0.99 -3.01
C LYS A 61 11.11 -1.57 -3.15
N MET A 62 11.05 -2.90 -3.15
CA MET A 62 9.83 -3.69 -3.24
C MET A 62 9.99 -4.90 -2.32
N TRP A 63 9.05 -5.09 -1.38
CA TRP A 63 9.07 -6.17 -0.41
C TRP A 63 7.81 -7.01 -0.50
N PRO A 64 7.91 -8.34 -0.60
CA PRO A 64 6.75 -9.21 -0.51
C PRO A 64 6.16 -9.14 0.91
N ARG A 65 4.84 -8.96 1.00
CA ARG A 65 4.11 -8.83 2.28
C ARG A 65 3.13 -9.96 2.53
N GLY A 66 2.76 -10.71 1.51
CA GLY A 66 1.81 -11.80 1.59
C GLY A 66 1.23 -12.18 0.24
N LYS A 67 0.12 -12.92 0.26
CA LYS A 67 -0.67 -13.24 -0.93
C LYS A 67 -2.15 -12.99 -0.67
N VAL A 68 -2.90 -12.72 -1.74
CA VAL A 68 -4.35 -12.53 -1.72
C VAL A 68 -5.01 -13.36 -2.82
N ALA A 69 -6.23 -13.80 -2.58
CA ALA A 69 -7.02 -14.50 -3.60
C ALA A 69 -7.65 -13.48 -4.58
N PRO A 70 -7.77 -13.78 -5.89
CA PRO A 70 -8.43 -12.91 -6.86
C PRO A 70 -9.84 -12.46 -6.45
N GLU A 71 -10.61 -13.34 -5.82
CA GLU A 71 -11.94 -13.12 -5.29
C GLU A 71 -11.98 -12.10 -4.14
N ASP A 72 -10.87 -11.88 -3.43
CA ASP A 72 -10.77 -10.93 -2.33
C ASP A 72 -10.38 -9.51 -2.78
N LEU A 73 -10.11 -9.26 -4.07
CA LEU A 73 -9.75 -7.91 -4.56
C LEU A 73 -10.75 -6.81 -4.18
N PRO A 74 -12.09 -7.03 -4.24
CA PRO A 74 -13.04 -6.02 -3.76
C PRO A 74 -12.91 -5.76 -2.25
N ARG A 75 -12.57 -6.79 -1.46
CA ARG A 75 -12.35 -6.66 -0.02
C ARG A 75 -11.03 -5.91 0.26
N VAL A 76 -10.00 -6.12 -0.56
CA VAL A 76 -8.76 -5.32 -0.48
C VAL A 76 -9.06 -3.84 -0.64
N ASP A 77 -9.78 -3.48 -1.71
CA ASP A 77 -10.10 -2.08 -2.00
C ASP A 77 -10.91 -1.45 -0.86
N LEU A 78 -11.93 -2.15 -0.37
CA LEU A 78 -12.74 -1.70 0.75
C LEU A 78 -11.92 -1.49 2.03
N VAL A 79 -11.03 -2.42 2.38
CA VAL A 79 -10.17 -2.29 3.57
C VAL A 79 -9.24 -1.10 3.40
N CYS A 80 -8.54 -0.99 2.26
CA CYS A 80 -7.63 0.12 1.99
C CYS A 80 -8.34 1.49 2.02
N GLN A 81 -9.53 1.59 1.43
CA GLN A 81 -10.32 2.83 1.43
C GLN A 81 -10.73 3.27 2.84
N ASN A 82 -10.99 2.33 3.75
CA ASN A 82 -11.37 2.60 5.13
C ASN A 82 -10.19 3.02 6.03
N VAL A 83 -8.95 2.79 5.60
CA VAL A 83 -7.77 3.23 6.34
C VAL A 83 -7.67 4.76 6.25
N PRO A 84 -7.67 5.49 7.38
CA PRO A 84 -7.64 6.94 7.37
C PRO A 84 -6.42 7.47 6.63
N VAL A 85 -6.66 8.37 5.66
CA VAL A 85 -5.57 9.04 4.95
C VAL A 85 -4.68 9.84 5.91
N PRO A 86 -3.37 9.97 5.60
CA PRO A 86 -2.45 10.71 6.43
C PRO A 86 -2.90 12.15 6.66
N ARG A 87 -2.84 12.60 7.92
CA ARG A 87 -3.12 13.99 8.30
C ARG A 87 -2.27 14.39 9.48
N ILE A 88 -1.94 15.67 9.57
CA ILE A 88 -1.30 16.25 10.74
C ILE A 88 -2.32 16.32 11.87
N ARG A 89 -1.96 15.85 13.06
CA ARG A 89 -2.78 15.99 14.27
C ARG A 89 -1.93 16.55 15.40
N SER A 90 -2.55 17.30 16.30
CA SER A 90 -1.95 17.65 17.59
C SER A 90 -2.62 16.80 18.66
N ILE A 91 -1.84 16.02 19.40
CA ILE A 91 -2.32 15.21 20.53
C ILE A 91 -1.56 15.66 21.76
N SER A 92 -2.27 16.22 22.75
CA SER A 92 -1.67 16.72 23.99
C SER A 92 -0.49 17.69 23.77
N GLY A 93 -0.59 18.55 22.75
CA GLY A 93 0.46 19.51 22.37
C GLY A 93 1.59 18.94 21.50
N VAL A 94 1.61 17.62 21.24
CA VAL A 94 2.60 16.99 20.36
C VAL A 94 2.06 16.91 18.93
N ARG A 95 2.80 17.47 17.98
CA ARG A 95 2.51 17.41 16.55
C ARG A 95 2.89 16.04 15.99
N ILE A 96 1.90 15.30 15.52
CA ILE A 96 2.06 13.98 14.88
C ILE A 96 1.79 14.13 13.39
N GLU A 97 2.81 13.84 12.59
CA GLU A 97 2.74 13.87 11.12
C GLU A 97 2.76 12.46 10.57
N ARG A 98 1.58 11.97 10.15
CA ARG A 98 1.49 10.72 9.40
C ARG A 98 1.73 10.99 7.92
N ASP A 99 2.27 9.99 7.22
CA ASP A 99 2.51 10.00 5.78
C ASP A 99 2.06 8.69 5.12
N CYS A 100 2.33 8.53 3.82
CA CYS A 100 1.96 7.35 3.04
C CYS A 100 2.52 6.03 3.61
N ARG A 101 3.68 6.04 4.29
CA ARG A 101 4.26 4.84 4.90
C ARG A 101 3.42 4.36 6.08
N HIS A 102 2.93 5.30 6.89
CA HIS A 102 2.01 5.00 7.99
C HIS A 102 0.67 4.46 7.50
N TRP A 103 0.20 4.94 6.35
CA TRP A 103 -1.01 4.40 5.72
C TRP A 103 -0.78 2.97 5.24
N VAL A 104 0.32 2.71 4.51
CA VAL A 104 0.66 1.36 4.02
C VAL A 104 0.79 0.37 5.16
N HIS A 105 1.50 0.74 6.24
CA HIS A 105 1.66 -0.12 7.41
C HIS A 105 0.32 -0.48 8.04
N GLN A 106 -0.58 0.50 8.21
CA GLN A 106 -1.91 0.25 8.76
C GLN A 106 -2.75 -0.61 7.81
N ALA A 107 -2.80 -0.28 6.53
CA ALA A 107 -3.57 -1.03 5.55
C ALA A 107 -3.14 -2.50 5.46
N LEU A 108 -1.82 -2.79 5.48
CA LEU A 108 -1.33 -4.16 5.54
C LEU A 108 -1.74 -4.88 6.82
N GLY A 109 -1.74 -4.19 7.97
CA GLY A 109 -2.22 -4.72 9.24
C GLY A 109 -3.71 -5.04 9.22
N ASP A 110 -4.52 -4.14 8.69
CA ASP A 110 -5.98 -4.28 8.59
C ASP A 110 -6.35 -5.41 7.61
N LEU A 111 -5.64 -5.54 6.50
CA LEU A 111 -5.81 -6.66 5.55
C LEU A 111 -5.48 -8.02 6.17
N ARG A 112 -4.46 -8.10 7.03
CA ARG A 112 -4.14 -9.35 7.77
C ARG A 112 -5.22 -9.68 8.77
N THR A 113 -5.66 -8.68 9.54
CA THR A 113 -6.70 -8.83 10.57
C THR A 113 -8.03 -9.27 9.94
N ALA A 114 -8.35 -8.79 8.73
CA ALA A 114 -9.51 -9.20 7.97
C ALA A 114 -9.40 -10.59 7.30
N GLY A 115 -8.25 -11.28 7.44
CA GLY A 115 -7.97 -12.57 6.80
C GLY A 115 -7.81 -12.50 5.28
N VAL A 116 -7.66 -11.29 4.72
CA VAL A 116 -7.52 -11.05 3.27
C VAL A 116 -6.07 -11.24 2.83
N LEU A 117 -5.11 -10.74 3.61
CA LEU A 117 -3.68 -10.91 3.36
C LEU A 117 -3.16 -12.14 4.09
N GLN A 118 -2.83 -13.18 3.33
CA GLN A 118 -2.22 -14.39 3.86
C GLN A 118 -0.70 -14.21 3.98
N GLU A 119 -0.12 -14.60 5.12
CA GLU A 119 1.31 -14.52 5.31
C GLU A 119 2.06 -15.48 4.37
N MET A 120 3.23 -15.05 3.89
CA MET A 120 4.14 -15.98 3.22
C MET A 120 4.84 -16.79 4.30
N SER A 121 4.56 -18.10 4.36
CA SER A 121 5.24 -19.03 5.25
C SER A 121 6.75 -18.83 5.13
N ARG A 122 7.41 -18.42 6.21
CA ARG A 122 8.86 -18.45 6.29
C ARG A 122 9.27 -19.91 6.37
N THR A 123 9.76 -20.48 5.28
CA THR A 123 10.60 -21.68 5.36
C THR A 123 11.80 -21.28 6.22
N LYS A 124 11.91 -21.91 7.40
CA LYS A 124 13.07 -21.81 8.28
C LYS A 124 14.29 -22.42 7.63
#